data_AF-A0A5E4ENZ9-F1
#
_entry.id   AF-A0A5E4ENZ9-F1
#
_cell.length_a   1.000
_cell.length_b   1.000
_cell.length_c   1.000
_cell.angle_alpha   90.00
_cell.angle_beta   90.00
_cell.angle_gamma   90.00
#
_symmetry.space_group_name_H-M   'P 1'
#
loop_
_entity.id
_entity.type
_entity.pdbx_description
1 polymer ?
#
loop_
_entity_poly.entity_id
_entity_poly.type
_entity_poly.pdbx_seq_one_letter_code
_entity_poly.pdbx_strand_id
1 'polypeptide(L)'
;MEDATISNASSEDRVKAEAPQLAAVLKEMKEGLDTVRIKVQALTAKVKSNNYPTAEGISYLEAKHLLLLNYCQSLVYYLLRKARGFSINGHPFVQSLVEIRLFLEKIRPIDKKLQYQIEKLTKVTASTTENVQPGEKESQAGVPQQTDDLLKYRPNPDMLVSKADVTSKDGNDVYRPPKFAPTSMEEDKLSKQDKNALRKEKNTLRQARQSAFVRELVDDLEGRPEEIVESVGAESLELARYRAKMEDRARQEEELFMRAPITKKEKQREKHLKKSRNGLLGLTDNFYDEVKTLPLEDENDGQIPSFSSARGGMGGRHKKRKMRR
;
A
#
# COMPACT_ATOMS: atom_id res chain seq x y z
N MET A 1 -8.40 31.47 64.89
CA MET A 1 -9.73 30.88 64.64
C MET A 1 -10.51 31.62 63.54
N GLU A 2 -10.07 32.80 63.09
CA GLU A 2 -10.79 33.60 62.06
C GLU A 2 -10.46 33.22 60.60
N ASP A 3 -9.32 32.57 60.32
CA ASP A 3 -8.94 32.21 58.94
C ASP A 3 -9.79 31.07 58.34
N ALA A 4 -10.30 30.15 59.16
CA ALA A 4 -11.11 29.01 58.69
C ALA A 4 -12.55 29.41 58.31
N THR A 5 -13.07 30.49 58.92
CA THR A 5 -14.41 31.01 58.62
C THR A 5 -14.45 31.77 57.30
N ILE A 6 -13.36 32.45 56.94
CA ILE A 6 -13.26 33.22 55.68
C ILE A 6 -13.08 32.27 54.48
N SER A 7 -12.33 31.16 54.62
CA SER A 7 -12.20 30.18 53.55
C SER A 7 -13.53 29.46 53.25
N ASN A 8 -14.30 29.13 54.29
CA ASN A 8 -15.60 28.46 54.14
C ASN A 8 -16.64 29.37 53.47
N ALA A 9 -16.70 30.65 53.84
CA ALA A 9 -17.58 31.63 53.16
C ALA A 9 -17.27 31.75 51.66
N SER A 10 -15.98 31.79 51.29
CA SER A 10 -15.56 31.80 49.88
C SER A 10 -15.92 30.52 49.11
N SER A 11 -15.96 29.37 49.80
CA SER A 11 -16.34 28.09 49.21
C SER A 11 -17.86 27.99 49.02
N GLU A 12 -18.66 28.50 49.96
CA GLU A 12 -20.12 28.52 49.84
C GLU A 12 -20.60 29.44 48.71
N ASP A 13 -19.95 30.58 48.52
CA ASP A 13 -20.28 31.50 47.43
C ASP A 13 -19.88 30.93 46.05
N ARG A 14 -18.78 30.18 45.97
CA ARG A 14 -18.43 29.40 44.78
C ARG A 14 -19.43 28.29 44.50
N VAL A 15 -19.87 27.56 45.53
CA VAL A 15 -20.90 26.51 45.40
C VAL A 15 -22.21 27.11 44.89
N LYS A 16 -22.62 28.29 45.39
CA LYS A 16 -23.83 28.99 44.90
C LYS A 16 -23.70 29.44 43.44
N ALA A 17 -22.51 29.85 42.99
CA ALA A 17 -22.26 30.23 41.60
C ALA A 17 -22.13 29.01 40.65
N GLU A 18 -21.52 27.92 41.10
CA GLU A 18 -21.28 26.69 40.34
C GLU A 18 -22.50 25.75 40.31
N ALA A 19 -23.40 25.83 41.31
CA ALA A 19 -24.62 25.02 41.39
C ALA A 19 -25.55 25.10 40.16
N PRO A 20 -25.91 26.30 39.63
CA PRO A 20 -26.76 26.37 38.44
C PRO A 20 -26.05 25.85 37.18
N GLN A 21 -24.73 26.05 37.06
CA GLN A 21 -23.93 25.53 35.95
C GLN A 21 -23.85 24.00 35.99
N LEU A 22 -23.62 23.43 37.17
CA LEU A 22 -23.62 21.98 37.39
C LEU A 22 -25.00 21.37 37.12
N ALA A 23 -26.08 22.04 37.51
CA ALA A 23 -27.44 21.60 37.20
C ALA A 23 -27.74 21.59 35.70
N ALA A 24 -27.25 22.58 34.95
CA ALA A 24 -27.36 22.61 33.49
C ALA A 24 -26.58 21.45 32.83
N VAL A 25 -25.31 21.26 33.21
CA VAL A 25 -24.46 20.18 32.68
C VAL A 25 -25.02 18.79 33.01
N LEU A 26 -25.60 18.60 34.21
CA LEU A 26 -26.24 17.34 34.57
C LEU A 26 -27.50 17.06 33.74
N LYS A 27 -28.26 18.09 33.35
CA LYS A 27 -29.41 17.93 32.45
C LYS A 27 -28.94 17.51 31.05
N GLU A 28 -27.94 18.18 30.49
CA GLU A 28 -27.34 17.81 29.21
C GLU A 28 -26.79 16.37 29.24
N MET A 29 -26.14 15.99 30.33
CA MET A 29 -25.64 14.62 30.51
C MET A 29 -26.77 13.60 30.57
N LYS A 30 -27.88 13.92 31.24
CA LYS A 30 -29.07 13.06 31.31
C LYS A 30 -29.69 12.87 29.92
N GLU A 31 -29.87 13.95 29.17
CA GLU A 31 -30.38 13.89 27.80
C GLU A 31 -29.47 13.05 26.91
N GLY A 32 -28.15 13.27 26.99
CA GLY A 32 -27.16 12.46 26.27
C GLY A 32 -27.26 10.97 26.62
N LEU A 33 -27.36 10.63 27.91
CA LEU A 33 -27.53 9.25 28.36
C LEU A 33 -28.84 8.62 27.89
N ASP A 34 -29.94 9.38 27.87
CA ASP A 34 -31.24 8.90 27.38
C ASP A 34 -31.17 8.61 25.87
N THR A 35 -30.52 9.46 25.07
CA THR A 35 -30.33 9.16 23.64
C THR A 35 -29.49 7.90 23.40
N VAL A 36 -28.43 7.69 24.19
CA VAL A 36 -27.59 6.48 24.11
C VAL A 36 -28.42 5.26 24.54
N ARG A 37 -29.21 5.37 25.60
CA ARG A 37 -30.08 4.30 26.09
C ARG A 37 -31.09 3.87 25.04
N ILE A 38 -31.74 4.82 24.36
CA ILE A 38 -32.69 4.54 23.27
C ILE A 38 -31.99 3.78 22.14
N LYS A 39 -30.80 4.22 21.72
CA LYS A 39 -30.03 3.56 20.65
C LYS A 39 -29.59 2.15 21.05
N VAL A 40 -29.10 1.96 22.27
CA VAL A 40 -28.69 0.65 22.79
C VAL A 40 -29.89 -0.29 22.95
N GLN A 41 -31.06 0.23 23.36
CA GLN A 41 -32.32 -0.54 23.41
C GLN A 41 -32.76 -0.98 22.01
N ALA A 42 -32.69 -0.10 21.01
CA ALA A 42 -32.97 -0.45 19.62
C ALA A 42 -32.00 -1.51 19.08
N LEU A 43 -30.70 -1.40 19.40
CA LEU A 43 -29.70 -2.41 19.02
C LEU A 43 -29.93 -3.74 19.74
N THR A 44 -30.22 -3.74 21.04
CA THR A 44 -30.51 -4.97 21.79
C THR A 44 -31.80 -5.65 21.34
N ALA A 45 -32.80 -4.91 20.86
CA ALA A 45 -33.96 -5.48 20.19
C ALA A 45 -33.60 -6.17 18.86
N LYS A 46 -32.69 -5.57 18.08
CA LYS A 46 -32.10 -6.19 16.88
C LYS A 46 -31.24 -7.42 17.22
N VAL A 47 -30.57 -7.43 18.38
CA VAL A 47 -29.85 -8.62 18.89
C VAL A 47 -30.81 -9.76 19.14
N LYS A 48 -31.86 -9.49 19.91
CA LYS A 48 -32.81 -10.52 20.34
C LYS A 48 -33.61 -11.10 19.18
N SER A 49 -33.74 -10.36 18.09
CA SER A 49 -34.36 -10.84 16.84
C SER A 49 -33.39 -11.60 15.92
N ASN A 50 -32.16 -11.90 16.37
CA ASN A 50 -31.10 -12.60 15.61
C ASN A 50 -30.80 -11.96 14.24
N ASN A 51 -31.11 -10.68 14.06
CA ASN A 51 -31.00 -10.02 12.76
C ASN A 51 -29.62 -9.36 12.63
N TYR A 52 -28.58 -10.20 12.53
CA TYR A 52 -27.20 -9.74 12.37
C TYR A 52 -26.49 -10.33 11.16
N PRO A 53 -26.11 -9.49 10.19
CA PRO A 53 -25.10 -9.84 9.21
C PRO A 53 -23.69 -9.60 9.80
N THR A 54 -23.37 -10.20 10.96
CA THR A 54 -22.01 -10.10 11.55
C THR A 54 -21.03 -11.14 11.01
N ALA A 55 -21.50 -12.12 10.23
CA ALA A 55 -20.64 -13.14 9.63
C ALA A 55 -19.56 -12.56 8.69
N GLU A 56 -19.78 -11.36 8.13
CA GLU A 56 -18.86 -10.67 7.21
C GLU A 56 -18.56 -9.23 7.65
N GLY A 57 -18.56 -8.96 8.96
CA GLY A 57 -18.17 -7.66 9.49
C GLY A 57 -16.69 -7.36 9.29
N ILE A 58 -16.33 -6.09 9.09
CA ILE A 58 -14.94 -5.65 9.19
C ILE A 58 -14.51 -5.87 10.66
N SER A 59 -13.79 -6.95 10.94
CA SER A 59 -13.31 -7.31 12.29
C SER A 59 -12.63 -6.13 13.03
N TYR A 60 -11.94 -5.27 12.29
CA TYR A 60 -11.35 -4.05 12.84
C TYR A 60 -12.40 -3.04 13.37
N LEU A 61 -13.51 -2.86 12.68
CA LEU A 61 -14.55 -1.91 13.09
C LEU A 61 -15.22 -2.40 14.38
N GLU A 62 -15.44 -3.71 14.48
CA GLU A 62 -15.93 -4.34 15.71
C GLU A 62 -14.96 -4.15 16.88
N ALA A 63 -13.66 -4.44 16.68
CA ALA A 63 -12.64 -4.23 17.69
C ALA A 63 -12.56 -2.75 18.14
N LYS A 64 -12.67 -1.81 17.19
CA LYS A 64 -12.71 -0.36 17.48
C LYS A 64 -13.94 0.02 18.30
N HIS A 65 -15.11 -0.53 17.98
CA HIS A 65 -16.34 -0.28 18.73
C HIS A 65 -16.26 -0.84 20.16
N LEU A 66 -15.73 -2.05 20.35
CA LEU A 66 -15.49 -2.63 21.67
C LEU A 66 -14.50 -1.79 22.49
N LEU A 67 -13.44 -1.27 21.86
CA LEU A 67 -12.47 -0.41 22.51
C LEU A 67 -13.07 0.94 22.94
N LEU A 68 -13.89 1.56 22.09
CA LEU A 68 -14.65 2.77 22.41
C LEU A 68 -15.68 2.53 23.52
N LEU A 69 -16.34 1.37 23.52
CA LEU A 69 -17.29 1.00 24.57
C LEU A 69 -16.59 0.88 25.93
N ASN A 70 -15.44 0.21 25.97
CA ASN A 70 -14.63 0.07 27.19
C ASN A 70 -14.10 1.44 27.69
N TYR A 71 -13.76 2.35 26.77
CA TYR A 71 -13.42 3.74 27.11
C TYR A 71 -14.59 4.45 27.82
N CYS A 72 -15.79 4.38 27.23
CA CYS A 72 -16.99 4.98 27.81
C CYS A 72 -17.33 4.37 29.18
N GLN A 73 -17.20 3.06 29.34
CA GLN A 73 -17.43 2.38 30.61
C GLN A 73 -16.46 2.85 31.70
N SER A 74 -15.17 2.96 31.37
CA SER A 74 -14.14 3.46 32.29
C SER A 74 -14.37 4.94 32.67
N LEU A 75 -14.88 5.75 31.74
CA LEU A 75 -15.21 7.15 31.96
C LEU A 75 -16.43 7.31 32.86
N VAL A 76 -17.49 6.53 32.65
CA VAL A 76 -18.67 6.49 33.53
C VAL A 76 -18.28 6.05 34.94
N TYR A 77 -17.42 5.04 35.07
CA TYR A 77 -16.91 4.62 36.37
C TYR A 77 -16.12 5.73 37.07
N TYR A 78 -15.25 6.44 36.33
CA TYR A 78 -14.51 7.58 36.85
C TYR A 78 -15.44 8.70 37.35
N LEU A 79 -16.46 9.06 36.57
CA LEU A 79 -17.45 10.06 36.94
C LEU A 79 -18.23 9.66 38.19
N LEU A 80 -18.70 8.41 38.24
CA LEU A 80 -19.42 7.87 39.39
C LEU A 80 -18.55 7.88 40.65
N ARG A 81 -17.25 7.58 40.51
CA ARG A 81 -16.32 7.57 41.64
C ARG A 81 -16.01 8.98 42.14
N LYS A 82 -15.89 9.96 41.24
CA LYS A 82 -15.80 11.39 41.57
C LYS A 82 -17.07 11.89 42.25
N ALA A 83 -18.25 11.53 41.75
CA ALA A 83 -19.53 11.94 42.33
C ALA A 83 -19.73 11.40 43.76
N ARG A 84 -19.14 10.26 44.08
CA ARG A 84 -19.16 9.68 45.45
C ARG A 84 -18.06 10.22 46.37
N GLY A 85 -17.18 11.10 45.87
CA GLY A 85 -16.11 11.71 46.68
C GLY A 85 -14.92 10.79 46.99
N PHE A 86 -14.77 9.66 46.30
CA PHE A 86 -13.63 8.77 46.52
C PHE A 86 -12.36 9.29 45.84
N SER A 87 -11.21 9.02 46.44
CA SER A 87 -9.92 9.37 45.85
C SER A 87 -9.66 8.61 44.54
N ILE A 88 -9.11 9.33 43.57
CA ILE A 88 -8.79 8.83 42.22
C ILE A 88 -7.38 8.21 42.18
N ASN A 89 -6.53 8.63 43.11
CA ASN A 89 -5.11 8.30 43.12
C ASN A 89 -4.91 6.79 43.35
N GLY A 90 -4.27 6.13 42.39
CA GLY A 90 -3.85 4.72 42.49
C GLY A 90 -4.86 3.68 42.00
N HIS A 91 -5.99 4.06 41.39
CA HIS A 91 -6.92 3.04 40.86
C HIS A 91 -6.54 2.58 39.45
N PRO A 92 -6.62 1.26 39.17
CA PRO A 92 -6.35 0.68 37.84
C PRO A 92 -7.14 1.27 36.67
N PHE A 93 -8.25 2.01 36.91
CA PHE A 93 -9.07 2.54 35.81
C PHE A 93 -8.37 3.70 35.11
N VAL A 94 -7.50 4.45 35.83
CA VAL A 94 -6.74 5.56 35.24
C VAL A 94 -5.70 5.00 34.28
N GLN A 95 -5.01 3.92 34.67
CA GLN A 95 -4.08 3.20 33.80
C GLN A 95 -4.81 2.64 32.58
N SER A 96 -5.94 1.95 32.78
CA SER A 96 -6.77 1.43 31.69
C SER A 96 -7.26 2.53 30.74
N LEU A 97 -7.66 3.70 31.24
CA LEU A 97 -8.05 4.85 30.40
C LEU A 97 -6.89 5.36 29.52
N VAL A 98 -5.68 5.45 30.09
CA VAL A 98 -4.49 5.87 29.35
C VAL A 98 -4.12 4.83 28.31
N GLU A 99 -4.14 3.55 28.66
CA GLU A 99 -3.90 2.43 27.73
C GLU A 99 -4.88 2.45 26.56
N ILE A 100 -6.18 2.54 26.84
CA ILE A 100 -7.22 2.64 25.81
C ILE A 100 -6.99 3.87 24.92
N ARG A 101 -6.56 4.99 25.49
CA ARG A 101 -6.25 6.20 24.72
C ARG A 101 -5.04 6.02 23.80
N LEU A 102 -3.98 5.34 24.27
CA LEU A 102 -2.83 4.97 23.45
C LEU A 102 -3.24 4.05 22.29
N PHE A 103 -4.14 3.09 22.54
CA PHE A 103 -4.68 2.24 21.47
C PHE A 103 -5.46 3.07 20.45
N LEU A 104 -6.32 4.00 20.87
CA LEU A 104 -7.03 4.90 19.95
C LEU A 104 -6.07 5.72 19.07
N GLU A 105 -4.94 6.18 19.62
CA GLU A 105 -3.93 6.90 18.85
C GLU A 105 -3.23 6.02 17.81
N LYS A 106 -2.86 4.79 18.17
CA LYS A 106 -2.27 3.81 17.25
C LYS A 106 -3.22 3.38 16.13
N ILE A 107 -4.52 3.44 16.38
CA ILE A 107 -5.58 3.05 15.44
C ILE A 107 -5.88 4.17 14.42
N ARG A 108 -5.62 5.45 14.72
CA ARG A 108 -5.82 6.59 13.79
C ARG A 108 -5.25 6.44 12.39
N PRO A 109 -4.00 5.99 12.16
CA PRO A 109 -3.49 5.79 10.81
C PRO A 109 -4.22 4.67 10.05
N ILE A 110 -4.75 3.66 10.75
CA ILE A 110 -5.53 2.58 10.14
C ILE A 110 -6.91 3.12 9.75
N ASP A 111 -7.53 3.93 10.63
CA ASP A 111 -8.78 4.63 10.32
C ASP A 111 -8.68 5.46 9.04
N LYS A 112 -7.60 6.23 8.86
CA LYS A 112 -7.39 7.02 7.63
C LYS A 112 -7.32 6.16 6.37
N LYS A 113 -6.74 4.97 6.45
CA LYS A 113 -6.65 4.03 5.31
C LYS A 113 -8.00 3.39 5.00
N LEU A 114 -8.79 3.07 6.03
CA LEU A 114 -10.09 2.43 5.91
C LEU A 114 -11.23 3.42 5.65
N GLN A 115 -11.02 4.71 5.89
CA GLN A 115 -12.04 5.76 5.75
C GLN A 115 -12.72 5.72 4.39
N TYR A 116 -11.95 5.60 3.30
CA TYR A 116 -12.53 5.49 1.95
C TYR A 116 -13.40 4.25 1.77
N GLN A 117 -12.98 3.10 2.32
CA GLN A 117 -13.75 1.85 2.22
C GLN A 117 -15.04 1.94 3.02
N ILE A 118 -14.98 2.51 4.24
CA ILE A 118 -16.14 2.76 5.09
C ILE A 118 -17.10 3.71 4.37
N GLU A 119 -16.62 4.85 3.88
CA GLU A 119 -17.44 5.84 3.18
C GLU A 119 -18.10 5.26 1.92
N LYS A 120 -17.38 4.42 1.16
CA LYS A 120 -17.92 3.74 -0.01
C LYS A 120 -19.05 2.78 0.37
N LEU A 121 -18.85 1.95 1.39
CA LEU A 121 -19.87 1.02 1.87
C LEU A 121 -21.08 1.75 2.43
N THR A 122 -20.88 2.81 3.22
CA THR A 122 -21.98 3.62 3.77
C THR A 122 -22.79 4.32 2.68
N LYS A 123 -22.13 4.79 1.60
CA LYS A 123 -22.82 5.41 0.46
C LYS A 123 -23.68 4.40 -0.30
N VAL A 124 -23.16 3.20 -0.54
CA VAL A 124 -23.92 2.11 -1.19
C VAL A 124 -25.11 1.69 -0.33
N THR A 125 -24.93 1.56 0.99
CA THR A 125 -26.07 1.23 1.88
C THR A 125 -27.08 2.38 1.94
N ALA A 126 -26.64 3.64 1.98
CA ALA A 126 -27.53 4.81 2.01
C ALA A 126 -28.37 4.92 0.72
N SER A 127 -27.76 4.72 -0.45
CA SER A 127 -28.48 4.69 -1.73
C SER A 127 -29.41 3.49 -1.87
N THR A 128 -29.12 2.39 -1.17
CA THR A 128 -30.02 1.22 -1.12
C THR A 128 -31.20 1.48 -0.19
N THR A 129 -31.00 2.18 0.92
CA THR A 129 -32.09 2.54 1.84
C THR A 129 -33.02 3.63 1.29
N GLU A 130 -32.56 4.52 0.41
CA GLU A 130 -33.43 5.49 -0.28
C GLU A 130 -34.31 4.84 -1.37
N ASN A 131 -33.93 3.67 -1.89
CA ASN A 131 -34.72 2.91 -2.86
C ASN A 131 -35.69 1.90 -2.22
N VAL A 132 -35.77 1.83 -0.89
CA VAL A 132 -36.70 0.95 -0.16
C VAL A 132 -37.66 1.80 0.67
N GLN A 133 -38.44 2.64 -0.02
CA GLN A 133 -39.78 3.02 0.41
C GLN A 133 -40.79 2.23 -0.43
N PRO A 134 -41.62 1.35 0.17
CA PRO A 134 -42.68 0.68 -0.55
C PRO A 134 -43.89 1.61 -0.60
N GLY A 135 -44.25 2.08 -1.79
CA GLY A 135 -45.40 2.95 -1.99
C GLY A 135 -45.67 3.16 -3.47
N GLU A 136 -46.57 2.34 -3.98
CA GLU A 136 -47.11 2.33 -5.34
C GLU A 136 -47.45 3.75 -5.86
N LYS A 137 -47.02 4.05 -7.09
CA LYS A 137 -47.87 4.64 -8.14
C LYS A 137 -47.11 4.71 -9.47
N GLU A 138 -47.74 4.14 -10.49
CA GLU A 138 -47.32 4.13 -11.88
C GLU A 138 -47.31 5.54 -12.52
N SER A 139 -46.42 5.64 -13.52
CA SER A 139 -46.56 6.43 -14.75
C SER A 139 -46.61 7.96 -14.68
N GLN A 140 -45.51 8.61 -15.12
CA GLN A 140 -45.56 9.50 -16.29
C GLN A 140 -44.18 9.69 -16.93
N ALA A 141 -44.19 9.75 -18.26
CA ALA A 141 -43.07 9.65 -19.17
C ALA A 141 -42.31 10.98 -19.39
N GLY A 142 -41.03 10.85 -19.79
CA GLY A 142 -40.36 11.81 -20.67
C GLY A 142 -39.24 12.64 -20.05
N VAL A 143 -37.98 12.18 -20.18
CA VAL A 143 -36.78 12.86 -20.74
C VAL A 143 -35.57 11.93 -20.50
N PRO A 144 -34.91 11.37 -21.53
CA PRO A 144 -33.68 10.61 -21.33
C PRO A 144 -32.49 11.56 -21.42
N GLN A 145 -31.98 12.03 -20.28
CA GLN A 145 -30.60 12.52 -20.24
C GLN A 145 -29.67 11.31 -20.04
N GLN A 146 -29.23 10.77 -21.17
CA GLN A 146 -28.09 9.86 -21.27
C GLN A 146 -26.87 10.51 -20.60
N THR A 147 -26.63 10.16 -19.34
CA THR A 147 -25.28 10.19 -18.78
C THR A 147 -24.64 8.85 -19.12
N ASP A 148 -24.22 8.75 -20.37
CA ASP A 148 -23.54 7.57 -20.88
C ASP A 148 -22.26 7.32 -20.08
N ASP A 149 -22.25 6.18 -19.38
CA ASP A 149 -21.09 5.61 -18.74
C ASP A 149 -20.04 5.28 -19.80
N LEU A 150 -19.06 6.18 -19.95
CA LEU A 150 -17.95 6.16 -20.92
C LEU A 150 -17.09 4.87 -20.86
N LEU A 151 -17.30 4.00 -19.87
CA LEU A 151 -16.61 2.71 -19.73
C LEU A 151 -17.37 1.53 -20.37
N LYS A 152 -18.57 1.75 -20.94
CA LYS A 152 -19.35 0.71 -21.62
C LYS A 152 -19.04 0.54 -23.11
N TYR A 153 -18.16 1.37 -23.67
CA TYR A 153 -17.67 1.19 -25.05
C TYR A 153 -16.76 -0.04 -25.14
N ARG A 154 -17.35 -1.20 -25.40
CA ARG A 154 -16.63 -2.37 -25.93
C ARG A 154 -16.51 -2.20 -27.45
N PRO A 155 -15.34 -2.50 -28.06
CA PRO A 155 -15.22 -2.48 -29.51
C PRO A 155 -16.20 -3.51 -30.10
N ASN A 156 -16.98 -3.06 -31.10
CA ASN A 156 -18.01 -3.85 -31.75
C ASN A 156 -17.32 -4.84 -32.73
N PRO A 157 -17.33 -6.16 -32.47
CA PRO A 157 -16.51 -7.12 -33.22
C PRO A 157 -16.98 -7.33 -34.66
N ASP A 158 -18.21 -6.93 -35.01
CA ASP A 158 -18.76 -7.05 -36.37
C ASP A 158 -18.19 -6.04 -37.38
N MET A 159 -17.45 -5.02 -36.93
CA MET A 159 -16.78 -4.07 -37.83
C MET A 159 -15.34 -4.47 -38.20
N LEU A 160 -14.84 -5.61 -37.71
CA LEU A 160 -13.48 -6.10 -37.96
C LEU A 160 -13.41 -7.16 -39.06
N VAL A 161 -14.20 -7.02 -40.13
CA VAL A 161 -14.04 -7.85 -41.32
C VAL A 161 -12.89 -7.28 -42.16
N SER A 162 -11.75 -7.96 -42.15
CA SER A 162 -10.57 -7.62 -42.94
C SER A 162 -10.82 -7.89 -44.42
N LYS A 163 -10.59 -6.86 -45.25
CA LYS A 163 -10.55 -6.88 -46.71
C LYS A 163 -9.32 -7.67 -47.22
N ALA A 164 -9.21 -8.94 -46.85
CA ALA A 164 -8.03 -9.78 -47.10
C ALA A 164 -8.40 -11.24 -47.44
N ASP A 165 -9.39 -11.43 -48.31
CA ASP A 165 -9.54 -12.69 -49.04
C ASP A 165 -8.66 -12.65 -50.30
N VAL A 166 -7.34 -12.80 -50.19
CA VAL A 166 -6.52 -13.48 -51.22
C VAL A 166 -5.23 -13.99 -50.58
N THR A 167 -5.15 -15.30 -50.39
CA THR A 167 -3.98 -16.20 -50.53
C THR A 167 -3.85 -17.21 -49.39
N SER A 168 -4.00 -18.45 -49.82
CA SER A 168 -4.16 -19.67 -49.05
C SER A 168 -2.90 -20.13 -48.30
N LYS A 169 -3.14 -20.65 -47.08
CA LYS A 169 -2.58 -21.88 -46.46
C LYS A 169 -1.09 -21.94 -46.06
N ASP A 170 -0.82 -21.94 -44.74
CA ASP A 170 -0.55 -23.15 -43.93
C ASP A 170 -0.01 -22.81 -42.53
N GLY A 171 -0.59 -23.43 -41.49
CA GLY A 171 0.08 -23.75 -40.21
C GLY A 171 0.31 -22.64 -39.15
N ASN A 172 -0.55 -22.64 -38.13
CA ASN A 172 -0.45 -21.92 -36.84
C ASN A 172 -0.50 -20.38 -36.90
N ASP A 173 -1.65 -19.87 -36.48
CA ASP A 173 -2.06 -18.47 -36.38
C ASP A 173 -1.29 -17.69 -35.27
N VAL A 174 0.04 -17.62 -35.40
CA VAL A 174 0.91 -16.74 -34.61
C VAL A 174 1.85 -16.04 -35.58
N TYR A 175 1.54 -14.78 -35.86
CA TYR A 175 2.40 -13.91 -36.66
C TYR A 175 3.82 -13.87 -36.07
N ARG A 176 4.80 -14.33 -36.85
CA ARG A 176 6.23 -14.22 -36.54
C ARG A 176 6.84 -13.20 -37.49
N PRO A 177 7.29 -12.04 -36.99
CA PRO A 177 8.00 -11.08 -37.81
C PRO A 177 9.25 -11.74 -38.43
N PRO A 178 9.52 -11.52 -39.73
CA PRO A 178 10.74 -11.98 -40.37
C PRO A 178 11.96 -11.39 -39.65
N LYS A 179 12.90 -12.25 -39.26
CA LYS A 179 14.13 -11.82 -38.59
C LYS A 179 15.11 -11.32 -39.65
N PHE A 180 15.21 -10.00 -39.80
CA PHE A 180 16.28 -9.38 -40.58
C PHE A 180 17.61 -9.52 -39.80
N ALA A 181 18.56 -10.26 -40.36
CA ALA A 181 19.94 -10.19 -39.88
C ALA A 181 20.50 -8.82 -40.28
N PRO A 182 21.22 -8.11 -39.40
CA PRO A 182 21.82 -6.83 -39.76
C PRO A 182 22.80 -7.05 -40.91
N THR A 183 22.40 -6.60 -42.10
CA THR A 183 23.25 -6.50 -43.27
C THR A 183 24.14 -5.29 -43.06
N SER A 184 25.43 -5.52 -42.79
CA SER A 184 26.41 -4.44 -42.83
C SER A 184 26.45 -3.85 -44.24
N MET A 185 26.17 -2.55 -44.37
CA MET A 185 26.41 -1.82 -45.61
C MET A 185 27.90 -1.94 -45.97
N GLU A 186 28.23 -2.12 -47.25
CA GLU A 186 29.60 -2.36 -47.73
C GLU A 186 30.48 -1.10 -47.52
N GLU A 187 31.06 -0.96 -46.33
CA GLU A 187 32.32 -0.25 -46.13
C GLU A 187 33.43 -1.30 -46.15
N ASP A 188 34.30 -1.20 -47.17
CA ASP A 188 35.52 -1.95 -47.43
C ASP A 188 35.56 -3.43 -47.00
N LYS A 189 35.75 -4.32 -47.98
CA LYS A 189 35.90 -5.77 -47.77
C LYS A 189 37.23 -6.08 -47.09
N LEU A 190 37.41 -5.66 -45.83
CA LEU A 190 38.51 -6.05 -44.96
C LEU A 190 38.54 -7.58 -44.89
N SER A 191 39.74 -8.16 -45.04
CA SER A 191 39.93 -9.60 -44.98
C SER A 191 39.40 -10.16 -43.66
N LYS A 192 39.00 -11.44 -43.65
CA LYS A 192 38.57 -12.11 -42.40
C LYS A 192 39.67 -12.02 -41.32
N GLN A 193 40.93 -11.98 -41.73
CA GLN A 193 42.08 -11.82 -40.82
C GLN A 193 42.16 -10.41 -40.26
N ASP A 194 42.05 -9.37 -41.09
CA ASP A 194 42.07 -7.96 -40.65
C ASP A 194 40.89 -7.65 -39.73
N LYS A 195 39.70 -8.16 -40.04
CA LYS A 195 38.52 -8.04 -39.17
C LYS A 195 38.76 -8.68 -37.80
N ASN A 196 39.46 -9.81 -37.75
CA ASN A 196 39.79 -10.49 -36.49
C ASN A 196 40.91 -9.76 -35.73
N ALA A 197 41.89 -9.20 -36.43
CA ALA A 197 42.94 -8.37 -35.84
C ALA A 197 42.35 -7.10 -35.21
N LEU A 198 41.53 -6.36 -35.96
CA LEU A 198 40.82 -5.17 -35.48
C LEU A 198 39.90 -5.47 -34.29
N ARG A 199 39.23 -6.63 -34.28
CA ARG A 199 38.44 -7.07 -33.11
C ARG A 199 39.30 -7.35 -31.89
N LYS A 200 40.47 -7.99 -32.07
CA LYS A 200 41.42 -8.25 -30.99
C LYS A 200 41.99 -6.96 -30.45
N GLU A 201 42.45 -6.07 -31.34
CA GLU A 201 42.98 -4.74 -31.01
C GLU A 201 41.95 -3.88 -30.29
N LYS A 202 40.70 -3.85 -30.77
CA LYS A 202 39.60 -3.14 -30.08
C LYS A 202 39.33 -3.73 -28.70
N ASN A 203 39.46 -5.04 -28.53
CA ASN A 203 39.28 -5.69 -27.23
C ASN A 203 40.46 -5.43 -26.29
N THR A 204 41.70 -5.43 -26.79
CA THR A 204 42.89 -5.09 -25.98
C THR A 204 42.86 -3.63 -25.57
N LEU A 205 42.45 -2.70 -26.46
CA LEU A 205 42.24 -1.29 -26.12
C LEU A 205 41.14 -1.12 -25.07
N ARG A 206 40.04 -1.87 -25.18
CA ARG A 206 38.96 -1.84 -24.18
C ARG A 206 39.41 -2.40 -22.83
N GLN A 207 40.24 -3.45 -22.82
CA GLN A 207 40.82 -4.02 -21.61
C GLN A 207 41.84 -3.07 -20.97
N ALA A 208 42.68 -2.42 -21.78
CA ALA A 208 43.60 -1.39 -21.32
C ALA A 208 42.85 -0.24 -20.65
N ARG A 209 41.76 0.27 -21.26
CA ARG A 209 40.91 1.31 -20.65
C ARG A 209 40.13 0.85 -19.40
N GLN A 210 40.06 -0.45 -19.16
CA GLN A 210 39.37 -1.03 -17.99
C GLN A 210 40.30 -1.23 -16.79
N SER A 211 41.61 -1.34 -16.97
CA SER A 211 42.52 -1.39 -15.83
C SER A 211 42.59 -0.01 -15.18
N ALA A 212 42.45 0.02 -13.84
CA ALA A 212 42.48 1.26 -13.08
C ALA A 212 43.79 2.04 -13.31
N PHE A 213 44.91 1.31 -13.34
CA PHE A 213 46.24 1.87 -13.56
C PHE A 213 46.42 2.59 -14.89
N VAL A 214 45.88 2.05 -15.99
CA VAL A 214 46.00 2.71 -17.30
C VAL A 214 45.06 3.92 -17.38
N ARG A 215 43.92 3.88 -16.69
CA ARG A 215 43.03 5.03 -16.60
C ARG A 215 43.71 6.20 -15.87
N GLU A 216 44.30 5.93 -14.71
CA GLU A 216 45.08 6.90 -13.93
C GLU A 216 46.23 7.51 -14.76
N LEU A 217 47.01 6.68 -15.46
CA LEU A 217 48.06 7.16 -16.37
C LEU A 217 47.55 8.06 -17.50
N VAL A 218 46.37 7.77 -18.04
CA VAL A 218 45.76 8.58 -19.11
C VAL A 218 45.24 9.90 -18.53
N ASP A 219 44.61 9.87 -17.35
CA ASP A 219 44.10 11.08 -16.68
C ASP A 219 45.26 12.03 -16.31
N ASP A 220 46.40 11.49 -15.84
CA ASP A 220 47.64 12.23 -15.57
C ASP A 220 48.23 12.88 -16.83
N LEU A 221 48.22 12.16 -17.95
CA LEU A 221 48.72 12.65 -19.24
C LEU A 221 47.80 13.71 -19.86
N GLU A 222 46.49 13.53 -19.74
CA GLU A 222 45.47 14.45 -20.25
C GLU A 222 45.29 15.68 -19.35
N GLY A 223 45.85 15.68 -18.13
CA GLY A 223 45.73 16.79 -17.17
C GLY A 223 44.27 17.05 -16.77
N ARG A 224 43.42 16.01 -16.83
CA ARG A 224 41.99 16.12 -16.58
C ARG A 224 41.76 16.25 -15.06
N PRO A 225 40.95 17.22 -14.59
CA PRO A 225 40.67 17.34 -13.16
C PRO A 225 39.93 16.09 -12.66
N GLU A 226 40.37 15.55 -11.52
CA GLU A 226 39.77 14.38 -10.89
C GLU A 226 38.35 14.69 -10.39
N GLU A 227 37.38 13.89 -10.82
CA GLU A 227 36.02 13.93 -10.29
C GLU A 227 36.00 13.12 -8.97
N ILE A 228 36.17 13.81 -7.84
CA ILE A 228 36.04 13.19 -6.51
C ILE A 228 34.57 12.86 -6.28
N VAL A 229 34.19 11.61 -6.51
CA VAL A 229 32.87 11.10 -6.13
C VAL A 229 32.96 10.61 -4.69
N GLU A 230 32.23 11.27 -3.78
CA GLU A 230 32.08 10.84 -2.39
C GLU A 230 31.31 9.51 -2.33
N SER A 231 31.99 8.39 -2.58
CA SER A 231 31.45 7.06 -2.34
C SER A 231 31.83 6.60 -0.93
N VAL A 232 30.82 6.39 -0.09
CA VAL A 232 31.02 5.79 1.23
C VAL A 232 31.12 4.28 1.06
N GLY A 233 32.35 3.78 0.87
CA GLY A 233 32.68 2.35 0.88
C GLY A 233 33.27 1.82 -0.42
N ALA A 234 33.83 0.61 -0.38
CA ALA A 234 34.41 -0.05 -1.55
C ALA A 234 33.33 -0.36 -2.59
N GLU A 235 33.29 0.41 -3.66
CA GLU A 235 32.38 0.16 -4.78
C GLU A 235 32.74 -1.18 -5.44
N SER A 236 31.78 -2.11 -5.49
CA SER A 236 32.01 -3.34 -6.24
C SER A 236 32.17 -3.04 -7.74
N LEU A 237 33.06 -3.75 -8.42
CA LEU A 237 33.27 -3.64 -9.87
C LEU A 237 31.95 -3.82 -10.66
N GLU A 238 31.04 -4.64 -10.14
CA GLU A 238 29.71 -4.86 -10.72
C GLU A 238 28.82 -3.62 -10.62
N LEU A 239 28.88 -2.89 -9.51
CA LEU A 239 28.15 -1.64 -9.31
C LEU A 239 28.68 -0.55 -10.24
N ALA A 240 30.00 -0.44 -10.40
CA ALA A 240 30.61 0.50 -11.35
C ALA A 240 30.18 0.20 -12.80
N ARG A 241 30.22 -1.07 -13.21
CA ARG A 241 29.71 -1.51 -14.53
C ARG A 241 28.22 -1.23 -14.70
N TYR A 242 27.42 -1.39 -13.64
CA TYR A 242 26.00 -1.10 -13.66
C TYR A 242 25.72 0.39 -13.82
N ARG A 243 26.44 1.26 -13.11
CA ARG A 243 26.32 2.72 -13.22
C ARG A 243 26.65 3.22 -14.62
N ALA A 244 27.79 2.79 -15.17
CA ALA A 244 28.17 3.12 -16.55
C ALA A 244 27.09 2.72 -17.56
N LYS A 245 26.48 1.53 -17.40
CA LYS A 245 25.37 1.09 -18.26
C LYS A 245 24.11 1.94 -18.11
N MET A 246 23.85 2.48 -16.92
CA MET A 246 22.71 3.38 -16.67
C MET A 246 22.96 4.78 -17.26
N GLU A 247 24.19 5.26 -17.21
CA GLU A 247 24.61 6.51 -17.87
C GLU A 247 24.54 6.40 -19.39
N ASP A 248 25.03 5.31 -19.97
CA ASP A 248 24.91 5.07 -21.41
C ASP A 248 23.44 5.03 -21.86
N ARG A 249 22.56 4.43 -21.03
CA ARG A 249 21.12 4.48 -21.28
C ARG A 249 20.58 5.90 -21.17
N ALA A 250 20.98 6.67 -20.16
CA ALA A 250 20.53 8.05 -20.00
C ALA A 250 20.92 8.91 -21.21
N ARG A 251 22.14 8.76 -21.72
CA ARG A 251 22.59 9.42 -22.96
C ARG A 251 21.70 9.06 -24.16
N GLN A 252 21.40 7.78 -24.33
CA GLN A 252 20.48 7.33 -25.40
C GLN A 252 19.07 7.91 -25.21
N GLU A 253 18.56 7.96 -23.97
CA GLU A 253 17.24 8.53 -23.67
C GLU A 253 17.20 10.05 -23.91
N GLU A 254 18.31 10.76 -23.68
CA GLU A 254 18.48 12.19 -23.99
C GLU A 254 18.54 12.43 -25.51
N GLU A 255 19.31 11.62 -26.24
CA GLU A 255 19.39 11.69 -27.71
C GLU A 255 18.02 11.41 -28.37
N LEU A 256 17.28 10.44 -27.86
CA LEU A 256 15.98 10.01 -28.38
C LEU A 256 14.80 10.75 -27.74
N PHE A 257 15.04 11.57 -26.71
CA PHE A 257 14.05 12.27 -25.88
C PHE A 257 12.91 11.39 -25.34
N MET A 258 13.16 10.10 -25.08
CA MET A 258 12.13 9.13 -24.66
C MET A 258 12.66 8.16 -23.61
N ARG A 259 11.86 7.87 -22.55
CA ARG A 259 12.26 6.94 -21.48
C ARG A 259 11.94 5.48 -21.81
N ALA A 260 12.90 4.59 -21.57
CA ALA A 260 12.70 3.15 -21.73
C ALA A 260 12.11 2.50 -20.44
N PRO A 261 11.06 1.66 -20.52
CA PRO A 261 10.51 0.98 -19.35
C PRO A 261 11.46 -0.11 -18.83
N ILE A 262 11.69 -0.14 -17.52
CA ILE A 262 12.58 -1.10 -16.85
C ILE A 262 11.81 -2.34 -16.39
N THR A 263 12.39 -3.53 -16.58
CA THR A 263 11.77 -4.78 -16.12
C THR A 263 11.84 -4.95 -14.60
N LYS A 264 10.89 -5.70 -14.01
CA LYS A 264 10.89 -5.98 -12.56
C LYS A 264 12.18 -6.66 -12.09
N LYS A 265 12.74 -7.55 -12.91
CA LYS A 265 14.00 -8.27 -12.60
C LYS A 265 15.21 -7.32 -12.58
N GLU A 266 15.29 -6.38 -13.53
CA GLU A 266 16.35 -5.37 -13.54
C GLU A 266 16.25 -4.43 -12.35
N LYS A 267 15.04 -4.02 -11.98
CA LYS A 267 14.80 -3.21 -10.78
C LYS A 267 15.19 -3.93 -9.47
N GLN A 268 15.01 -5.24 -9.40
CA GLN A 268 15.48 -6.04 -8.26
C GLN A 268 17.01 -6.10 -8.21
N ARG A 269 17.66 -6.34 -9.35
CA ARG A 269 19.14 -6.32 -9.45
C ARG A 269 19.70 -4.97 -9.08
N GLU A 270 19.11 -3.88 -9.58
CA GLU A 270 19.46 -2.51 -9.23
C GLU A 270 19.43 -2.29 -7.72
N LYS A 271 18.33 -2.67 -7.07
CA LYS A 271 18.19 -2.54 -5.63
C LYS A 271 19.24 -3.35 -4.87
N HIS A 272 19.53 -4.57 -5.31
CA HIS A 272 20.53 -5.41 -4.66
C HIS A 272 21.94 -4.83 -4.81
N LEU A 273 22.28 -4.32 -6.00
CA LEU A 273 23.57 -3.66 -6.26
C LEU A 273 23.70 -2.33 -5.50
N LYS A 274 22.64 -1.51 -5.46
CA LYS A 274 22.65 -0.20 -4.78
C LYS A 274 22.51 -0.28 -3.25
N LYS A 275 22.09 -1.43 -2.69
CA LYS A 275 21.98 -1.58 -1.24
C LYS A 275 23.40 -1.63 -0.66
N SER A 276 23.72 -0.68 0.22
CA SER A 276 25.04 -0.63 0.87
C SER A 276 25.29 -1.95 1.61
N ARG A 277 26.43 -2.59 1.32
CA ARG A 277 26.86 -3.83 1.98
C ARG A 277 27.45 -3.58 3.38
N ASN A 278 27.25 -2.38 3.92
CA ASN A 278 27.88 -1.90 5.15
C ASN A 278 26.89 -1.92 6.33
N GLY A 279 26.19 -3.04 6.53
CA GLY A 279 25.34 -3.19 7.71
C GLY A 279 24.55 -4.49 7.78
N LEU A 280 24.22 -4.88 9.02
CA LEU A 280 23.38 -6.03 9.39
C LEU A 280 21.98 -5.99 8.74
N LEU A 281 21.56 -4.82 8.24
CA LEU A 281 20.31 -4.55 7.52
C LEU A 281 20.21 -5.25 6.13
N GLY A 282 21.33 -5.73 5.59
CA GLY A 282 21.34 -6.56 4.38
C GLY A 282 20.86 -7.99 4.62
N LEU A 283 21.06 -8.52 5.82
CA LEU A 283 20.79 -9.91 6.20
C LEU A 283 19.31 -10.16 6.53
N THR A 284 18.64 -9.17 7.13
CA THR A 284 17.25 -9.32 7.62
C THR A 284 16.21 -9.35 6.51
N ASP A 285 16.46 -8.66 5.40
CA ASP A 285 15.49 -8.57 4.30
C ASP A 285 15.52 -9.80 3.37
N ASN A 286 16.66 -10.49 3.28
CA ASN A 286 16.78 -11.72 2.49
C ASN A 286 16.16 -12.92 3.20
N PHE A 287 16.16 -12.95 4.55
CA PHE A 287 15.60 -14.02 5.34
C PHE A 287 14.10 -14.25 5.06
N TYR A 288 13.33 -13.17 4.89
CA TYR A 288 11.89 -13.27 4.70
C TYR A 288 11.49 -13.78 3.31
N ASP A 289 12.26 -13.47 2.27
CA ASP A 289 12.03 -13.99 0.91
C ASP A 289 12.53 -15.44 0.76
N GLU A 290 13.60 -15.83 1.45
CA GLU A 290 14.17 -17.18 1.42
C GLU A 290 13.32 -18.19 2.20
N VAL A 291 12.83 -17.82 3.39
CA VAL A 291 11.88 -18.64 4.18
C VAL A 291 10.57 -18.88 3.42
N LYS A 292 10.16 -17.95 2.56
CA LYS A 292 8.92 -18.08 1.77
C LYS A 292 9.04 -19.09 0.63
N THR A 293 10.26 -19.43 0.23
CA THR A 293 10.54 -20.37 -0.87
C THR A 293 10.87 -21.78 -0.43
N LEU A 294 10.98 -22.02 0.89
CA LEU A 294 11.21 -23.36 1.42
C LEU A 294 9.93 -24.20 1.33
N PRO A 295 9.98 -25.40 0.72
CA PRO A 295 8.91 -26.36 0.80
C PRO A 295 9.00 -27.01 2.18
N LEU A 296 8.25 -26.49 3.15
CA LEU A 296 8.03 -27.21 4.41
C LEU A 296 7.06 -28.35 4.09
N GLU A 297 7.55 -29.58 4.17
CA GLU A 297 6.72 -30.79 4.13
C GLU A 297 5.88 -30.82 5.42
N ASP A 298 4.56 -30.65 5.26
CA ASP A 298 3.58 -30.78 6.33
C ASP A 298 3.40 -32.28 6.69
N GLU A 299 4.12 -32.75 7.70
CA GLU A 299 3.72 -33.92 8.50
C GLU A 299 3.38 -33.50 9.94
N ASN A 300 2.19 -32.92 10.15
CA ASN A 300 1.28 -33.27 11.25
C ASN A 300 0.08 -32.31 11.31
N ASP A 301 -1.09 -32.89 11.57
CA ASP A 301 -2.32 -32.20 11.92
C ASP A 301 -2.15 -31.30 13.16
N GLY A 302 -2.38 -30.00 13.02
CA GLY A 302 -2.40 -29.07 14.16
C GLY A 302 -2.27 -27.61 13.76
N GLN A 303 -3.41 -26.92 13.68
CA GLN A 303 -3.61 -25.47 13.51
C GLN A 303 -2.44 -24.53 13.88
N ILE A 304 -1.94 -23.78 12.90
CA ILE A 304 -1.22 -22.51 13.07
C ILE A 304 -1.79 -21.48 12.07
N PRO A 305 -2.03 -20.21 12.47
CA PRO A 305 -2.78 -19.26 11.67
C PRO A 305 -1.94 -18.68 10.52
N SER A 306 -2.54 -18.63 9.33
CA SER A 306 -1.94 -18.02 8.15
C SER A 306 -1.89 -16.50 8.29
N PHE A 307 -0.68 -15.93 8.32
CA PHE A 307 -0.46 -14.49 8.18
C PHE A 307 -0.68 -14.10 6.71
N SER A 308 -1.92 -13.76 6.37
CA SER A 308 -2.30 -13.30 5.04
C SER A 308 -1.81 -11.87 4.78
N SER A 309 -0.64 -11.72 4.16
CA SER A 309 -0.26 -10.50 3.46
C SER A 309 -0.88 -10.51 2.05
N ALA A 310 -2.17 -10.18 1.98
CA ALA A 310 -2.86 -9.95 0.71
C ALA A 310 -2.39 -8.63 0.09
N ARG A 311 -1.36 -8.70 -0.76
CA ARG A 311 -1.14 -7.71 -1.83
C ARG A 311 -1.50 -8.41 -3.13
N GLY A 312 -2.62 -7.98 -3.70
CA GLY A 312 -3.18 -8.53 -4.93
C GLY A 312 -2.21 -8.48 -6.10
N GLY A 313 -2.17 -9.58 -6.85
CA GLY A 313 -1.47 -9.72 -8.11
C GLY A 313 -1.97 -10.97 -8.81
N MET A 314 -2.85 -10.76 -9.79
CA MET A 314 -3.51 -11.74 -10.64
C MET A 314 -2.70 -13.00 -10.97
N GLY A 315 -3.36 -14.15 -10.81
CA GLY A 315 -2.85 -15.48 -11.12
C GLY A 315 -2.43 -15.64 -12.58
N GLY A 316 -1.19 -16.08 -12.77
CA GLY A 316 -0.74 -16.71 -14.00
C GLY A 316 -1.22 -18.16 -14.03
N ARG A 317 -2.17 -18.48 -14.91
CA ARG A 317 -2.57 -19.86 -15.20
C ARG A 317 -1.44 -20.57 -15.95
N HIS A 318 -0.74 -21.50 -15.29
CA HIS A 318 0.17 -22.43 -15.95
C HIS A 318 -0.61 -23.44 -16.80
N LYS A 319 -0.53 -23.35 -18.13
CA LYS A 319 -0.97 -24.41 -19.05
C LYS A 319 0.04 -25.56 -18.99
N LYS A 320 -0.36 -26.71 -18.44
CA LYS A 320 0.36 -27.99 -18.55
C LYS A 320 0.48 -28.38 -20.03
N ARG A 321 1.71 -28.51 -20.54
CA ARG A 321 2.00 -29.14 -21.84
C ARG A 321 1.77 -30.64 -21.71
N LYS A 322 0.81 -31.19 -22.46
CA LYS A 322 0.74 -32.65 -22.72
C LYS A 322 1.87 -33.01 -23.68
N MET A 323 2.77 -33.92 -23.27
CA MET A 323 3.60 -34.66 -24.21
C MET A 323 2.70 -35.62 -25.00
N ARG A 324 2.85 -35.64 -26.33
CA ARG A 324 2.33 -36.72 -27.17
C ARG A 324 3.43 -37.79 -27.26
N ARG A 325 3.05 -39.04 -27.04
CA ARG A 325 3.81 -40.21 -27.50
C ARG A 325 3.76 -40.29 -29.01
#